data_AF-A0A4V2QD41-F1
#
_entry.id   AF-A0A4V2QD41-F1
#
_cell.length_a   1.000
_cell.length_b   1.000
_cell.length_c   1.000
_cell.angle_alpha   90.00
_cell.angle_beta   90.00
_cell.angle_gamma   90.00
#
_symmetry.space_group_name_H-M   'P 1'
#
loop_
_entity.id
_entity.type
_entity.pdbx_description
1 polymer ?
#
loop_
_entity_poly.entity_id
_entity_poly.type
_entity_poly.pdbx_seq_one_letter_code
_entity_poly.pdbx_strand_id
1 'polypeptide(L)'
;MSNQPSIAGKDRIVPGAEWDELKPGDAGWSSAHLASLARDLADGRSTALMIIDAGHVVFQWGDVACKSSVASVRKSLINILYGIYTLKAGSIQTIPWRIWRSMTLCP
;
A
#
# COMPACT_ATOMS: atom_id res chain seq x y z
N MET A 1 -10.12 16.47 -27.69
CA MET A 1 -9.27 17.07 -26.65
C MET A 1 -9.18 16.09 -25.49
N SER A 2 -8.10 15.31 -25.44
CA SER A 2 -7.85 14.28 -24.43
C SER A 2 -7.51 14.94 -23.08
N ASN A 3 -8.43 14.85 -22.13
CA ASN A 3 -8.19 15.27 -20.75
C ASN A 3 -7.40 14.17 -20.04
N GLN A 4 -6.07 14.26 -20.08
CA GLN A 4 -5.23 13.43 -19.20
C GLN A 4 -5.47 13.87 -17.76
N PRO A 5 -5.74 12.97 -16.81
CA PRO A 5 -5.75 13.35 -15.40
C PRO A 5 -4.32 13.74 -15.03
N SER A 6 -4.09 15.02 -14.76
CA SER A 6 -2.82 15.54 -14.30
C SER A 6 -2.53 15.03 -12.89
N ILE A 7 -2.04 13.79 -12.77
CA ILE A 7 -1.37 13.31 -11.57
C ILE A 7 0.07 13.85 -11.59
N ALA A 8 0.21 15.17 -11.67
CA ALA A 8 1.48 15.87 -11.61
C ALA A 8 1.40 16.88 -10.46
N GLY A 9 1.16 16.36 -9.25
CA GLY A 9 1.45 17.09 -8.02
C GLY A 9 2.97 17.11 -7.85
N LYS A 10 3.55 18.30 -7.92
CA LYS A 10 4.99 18.58 -8.03
C LYS A 10 5.81 18.29 -6.76
N ASP A 11 5.29 17.46 -5.83
CA ASP A 11 5.92 17.21 -4.52
C ASP A 11 5.55 15.84 -3.93
N ARG A 12 5.20 14.86 -4.77
CA ARG A 12 4.92 13.50 -4.28
C ARG A 12 6.24 12.77 -4.05
N ILE A 13 6.61 12.59 -2.79
CA ILE A 13 7.74 11.75 -2.41
C ILE A 13 7.34 10.30 -2.68
N VAL A 14 8.01 9.69 -3.65
CA VAL A 14 7.85 8.29 -4.00
C VAL A 14 9.05 7.56 -3.41
N PRO A 15 8.84 6.51 -2.60
CA PRO A 15 9.95 5.75 -2.03
C PRO A 15 10.82 5.16 -3.14
N GLY A 16 12.12 5.15 -2.90
CA GLY A 16 13.11 4.55 -3.80
C GLY A 16 13.21 3.03 -3.58
N ALA A 17 14.43 2.52 -3.67
CA ALA A 17 14.71 1.14 -3.25
C ALA A 17 14.55 0.97 -1.73
N GLU A 18 14.90 2.01 -0.97
CA GLU A 18 14.72 2.12 0.46
C GLU A 18 13.68 3.19 0.79
N TRP A 19 13.10 3.08 1.99
CA TRP A 19 12.16 4.06 2.50
C TRP A 19 12.85 5.08 3.40
N ASP A 20 12.56 6.36 3.19
CA ASP A 20 13.04 7.41 4.09
C ASP A 20 12.18 7.44 5.36
N GLU A 21 12.83 7.42 6.52
CA GLU A 21 12.15 7.50 7.82
C GLU A 21 12.01 8.96 8.27
N LEU A 22 10.83 9.29 8.77
CA LEU A 22 10.53 10.59 9.36
C LEU A 22 10.17 10.40 10.82
N LYS A 23 10.71 11.26 11.70
CA LYS A 23 10.34 11.20 13.11
C LYS A 23 8.85 11.51 13.25
N PRO A 24 8.13 10.78 14.12
CA PRO A 24 6.71 11.05 14.39
C PRO A 24 6.38 12.52 14.63
N GLY A 25 7.18 13.22 15.42
CA GLY A 25 6.95 14.63 15.73
C GLY A 25 7.03 15.56 14.52
N ASP A 26 7.89 15.26 13.55
CA ASP A 26 8.07 16.05 12.33
C ASP A 26 6.91 15.85 11.35
N ALA A 27 6.22 14.70 11.45
CA ALA A 27 4.99 14.38 10.73
C ALA A 27 3.71 14.78 11.48
N GLY A 28 3.81 15.41 12.67
CA GLY A 28 2.66 15.77 13.50
C GLY A 28 2.04 14.60 14.29
N TRP A 29 2.72 13.45 14.37
CA TRP A 29 2.28 12.29 15.14
C TRP A 29 2.78 12.36 16.59
N SER A 30 1.90 12.00 17.53
CA SER A 30 2.25 11.89 18.94
C SER A 30 3.05 10.61 19.22
N SER A 31 4.31 10.76 19.64
CA SER A 31 5.17 9.65 20.05
C SER A 31 4.58 8.84 21.21
N ALA A 32 3.85 9.48 22.12
CA ALA A 32 3.19 8.82 23.24
C ALA A 32 2.07 7.87 22.77
N HIS A 33 1.31 8.28 21.75
CA HIS A 33 0.27 7.42 21.17
C HIS A 33 0.87 6.26 20.37
N LEU A 34 1.95 6.49 19.62
CA LEU A 34 2.66 5.43 18.91
C LEU A 34 3.29 4.42 19.88
N ALA A 35 3.81 4.88 21.02
CA ALA A 35 4.32 3.99 22.07
C ALA A 35 3.19 3.17 22.71
N SER A 36 1.99 3.73 22.88
CA SER A 36 0.83 2.95 23.33
C SER A 36 0.41 1.92 22.29
N LEU A 37 0.34 2.33 21.02
CA LEU A 37 0.03 1.44 19.90
C LEU A 37 1.02 0.27 19.81
N ALA A 38 2.31 0.50 20.02
CA ALA A 38 3.32 -0.56 20.05
C ALA A 38 3.04 -1.62 21.13
N ARG A 39 2.50 -1.21 22.28
CA ARG A 39 2.10 -2.13 23.37
C ARG A 39 0.85 -2.91 22.99
N ASP A 40 -0.16 -2.23 22.46
CA ASP A 40 -1.40 -2.87 22.02
C ASP A 40 -1.15 -3.89 20.89
N LEU A 41 -0.20 -3.61 20.00
CA LEU A 41 0.24 -4.52 18.96
C LEU A 41 0.97 -5.75 19.52
N ALA A 42 1.76 -5.58 20.58
CA ALA A 42 2.45 -6.68 21.25
C ALA A 42 1.50 -7.67 21.92
N ASP A 43 0.38 -7.18 22.44
CA ASP A 43 -0.68 -8.02 23.02
C ASP A 43 -1.60 -8.64 21.95
N GLY A 44 -1.53 -8.14 20.73
CA GLY A 44 -2.34 -8.57 19.59
C GLY A 44 -1.82 -9.82 18.87
N ARG A 45 -2.51 -10.18 17.78
CA ARG A 45 -2.09 -11.25 16.85
C ARG A 45 -1.36 -10.73 15.60
N SER A 46 -1.05 -9.44 15.57
CA SER A 46 -0.37 -8.81 14.43
C SER A 46 1.12 -9.12 14.49
N THR A 47 1.72 -9.50 13.36
CA THR A 47 3.15 -9.82 13.27
C THR A 47 4.01 -8.61 12.91
N ALA A 48 3.42 -7.62 12.25
CA ALA A 48 4.10 -6.39 11.84
C ALA A 48 3.09 -5.27 11.57
N LEU A 49 3.54 -4.02 11.73
CA LEU A 49 2.82 -2.82 11.30
C LEU A 49 3.82 -1.81 10.73
N MET A 50 3.41 -1.11 9.68
CA MET A 50 4.15 -0.01 9.07
C MET A 50 3.17 1.13 8.78
N ILE A 51 3.50 2.35 9.19
CA ILE A 51 2.72 3.57 8.94
C ILE A 51 3.56 4.50 8.07
N ILE A 52 3.00 4.85 6.92
CA ILE A 52 3.61 5.74 5.94
C ILE A 52 2.76 7.00 5.84
N ASP A 53 3.41 8.16 5.94
CA ASP A 53 2.80 9.47 5.73
C ASP A 53 3.63 10.29 4.74
N ALA A 54 2.96 10.93 3.80
CA ALA A 54 3.59 11.73 2.73
C ALA A 54 4.75 11.04 1.96
N GLY A 55 4.84 9.71 1.97
CA GLY A 55 5.93 8.95 1.33
C GLY A 55 7.08 8.56 2.28
N HIS A 56 7.03 8.99 3.54
CA HIS A 56 7.99 8.64 4.58
C HIS A 56 7.41 7.65 5.56
N VAL A 57 8.28 6.83 6.14
CA VAL A 57 7.88 5.90 7.19
C VAL A 57 7.93 6.61 8.52
N VAL A 58 6.78 6.71 9.18
CA VAL A 58 6.64 7.42 10.45
C VAL A 58 6.77 6.45 11.62
N PHE A 59 6.35 5.20 11.41
CA PHE A 59 6.36 4.18 12.46
C PHE A 59 6.46 2.78 11.85
N GLN A 60 7.31 1.95 12.47
CA GLN A 60 7.45 0.53 12.14
C GLN A 60 7.44 -0.27 13.44
N TRP A 61 6.80 -1.43 13.39
CA TRP A 61 6.73 -2.35 14.51
C TRP A 61 6.72 -3.80 14.02
N GLY A 62 7.45 -4.68 14.71
CA GLY A 62 7.57 -6.10 14.34
C GLY A 62 8.50 -6.34 13.13
N ASP A 63 8.34 -7.49 12.48
CA ASP A 63 9.13 -7.86 11.29
C ASP A 63 8.35 -7.55 10.00
N VAL A 64 8.51 -6.33 9.51
CA VAL A 64 7.90 -5.87 8.25
C VAL A 64 8.48 -6.55 7.00
N ALA A 65 9.65 -7.20 7.10
CA ALA A 65 10.29 -7.92 6.00
C ALA A 65 9.82 -9.39 5.91
N CYS A 66 9.11 -9.88 6.93
CA CYS A 66 8.60 -11.24 6.96
C CYS A 66 7.61 -11.50 5.81
N LYS A 67 7.87 -12.57 5.04
CA LYS A 67 6.98 -13.01 3.95
C LYS A 67 5.73 -13.67 4.53
N SER A 68 4.64 -12.91 4.64
CA SER A 68 3.32 -13.42 5.03
C SER A 68 2.44 -13.78 3.84
N SER A 69 1.55 -14.76 4.00
CA SER A 69 0.63 -15.18 2.93
C SER A 69 -0.57 -14.23 2.81
N VAL A 70 -0.42 -13.17 2.03
CA VAL A 70 -1.49 -12.16 1.89
C VAL A 70 -2.49 -12.56 0.80
N ALA A 71 -3.51 -13.35 1.15
CA ALA A 71 -4.43 -13.95 0.18
C ALA A 71 -5.33 -12.94 -0.58
N SER A 72 -5.79 -11.88 0.08
CA SER A 72 -6.72 -10.90 -0.52
C SER A 72 -6.01 -9.70 -1.18
N VAL A 73 -4.86 -9.26 -0.65
CA VAL A 73 -4.10 -8.11 -1.19
C VAL A 73 -3.62 -8.33 -2.62
N ARG A 74 -3.34 -9.59 -3.01
CA ARG A 74 -2.96 -9.93 -4.40
C ARG A 74 -3.99 -9.46 -5.44
N LYS A 75 -5.28 -9.48 -5.11
CA LYS A 75 -6.36 -9.08 -6.04
C LYS A 75 -6.30 -7.60 -6.36
N SER A 76 -6.13 -6.76 -5.33
CA SER A 76 -6.02 -5.30 -5.50
C SER A 76 -4.77 -4.92 -6.29
N LEU A 77 -3.63 -5.57 -6.01
CA LEU A 77 -2.38 -5.34 -6.75
C LEU A 77 -2.54 -5.68 -8.24
N ILE A 78 -3.09 -6.85 -8.55
CA ILE A 78 -3.35 -7.28 -9.93
C ILE A 78 -4.29 -6.28 -10.62
N ASN A 79 -5.35 -5.83 -9.94
CA ASN A 79 -6.29 -4.87 -10.50
C ASN A 79 -5.61 -3.53 -10.88
N ILE A 80 -4.69 -3.02 -10.04
CA ILE A 80 -3.93 -1.79 -10.32
C ILE A 80 -3.02 -1.99 -11.55
N LEU A 81 -2.30 -3.11 -11.61
CA LEU A 81 -1.41 -3.42 -12.75
C LEU A 81 -2.18 -3.52 -14.07
N TYR A 82 -3.35 -4.15 -14.06
CA TYR A 82 -4.25 -4.18 -15.22
C TYR A 82 -4.77 -2.78 -15.59
N GLY A 83 -5.07 -1.94 -14.61
CA GLY A 83 -5.43 -0.53 -14.84
C GLY A 83 -4.32 0.22 -15.58
N ILE A 84 -3.07 0.08 -15.13
CA ILE A 84 -1.91 0.73 -15.78
C ILE A 84 -1.72 0.20 -17.21
N TYR A 85 -1.84 -1.12 -17.41
CA TYR A 85 -1.72 -1.73 -18.74
C TYR A 85 -2.80 -1.23 -19.70
N THR A 86 -4.07 -1.21 -19.27
CA THR A 86 -5.19 -0.78 -20.12
C THR A 86 -5.13 0.71 -20.46
N LEU A 87 -4.70 1.56 -19.51
CA LEU A 87 -4.43 2.98 -19.76
C LEU A 87 -3.30 3.19 -20.78
N LYS A 88 -2.25 2.36 -20.74
CA LYS A 88 -1.11 2.45 -21.66
C LYS A 88 -1.41 1.84 -23.05
N ALA A 89 -2.22 0.80 -23.10
CA ALA A 89 -2.58 0.08 -24.33
C ALA A 89 -3.82 0.67 -25.06
N GLY A 90 -4.50 1.66 -24.46
CA GLY A 90 -5.64 2.36 -25.07
C GLY A 90 -6.87 1.49 -25.36
N SER A 91 -6.90 0.25 -24.85
CA SER A 91 -7.94 -0.74 -25.14
C SER A 91 -8.53 -1.27 -23.85
N ILE A 92 -9.73 -0.80 -23.50
CA ILE A 92 -10.53 -1.39 -22.42
C ILE A 92 -11.13 -2.67 -22.97
N GLN A 93 -10.43 -3.80 -22.79
CA GLN A 93 -11.01 -5.11 -23.00
C GLN A 93 -11.85 -5.42 -21.76
N THR A 94 -13.16 -5.52 -21.93
CA THR A 94 -14.09 -5.92 -20.87
C THR A 94 -13.60 -7.24 -20.26
N ILE A 95 -13.27 -7.24 -18.96
CA ILE A 95 -12.84 -8.46 -18.26
C ILE A 95 -14.10 -9.30 -18.03
N PRO A 96 -14.23 -10.50 -18.63
CA PRO A 96 -15.40 -11.34 -18.43
C PRO A 96 -15.47 -11.76 -16.95
N TRP A 97 -16.67 -11.73 -16.36
CA TRP A 97 -16.92 -12.13 -14.97
C TRP A 97 -16.34 -13.50 -14.58
N ARG A 98 -16.11 -14.39 -15.56
CA ARG A 98 -15.42 -15.68 -15.41
C ARG A 98 -13.98 -15.57 -14.92
N ILE A 99 -13.24 -14.54 -15.31
CA ILE A 99 -11.85 -14.32 -14.86
C ILE A 99 -11.85 -13.87 -13.39
N TRP A 100 -12.80 -13.01 -13.00
CA TRP A 100 -12.95 -12.56 -11.61
C TRP A 100 -13.31 -13.70 -10.66
N ARG A 101 -14.20 -14.62 -11.07
CA ARG A 101 -14.61 -15.78 -10.24
C ARG A 101 -13.44 -16.75 -9.97
N SER A 102 -12.50 -16.87 -10.90
CA SER A 102 -11.34 -17.75 -10.75
C SER A 102 -10.30 -17.20 -9.76
N MET A 103 -10.26 -15.89 -9.49
CA MET A 103 -9.30 -15.29 -8.57
C MET A 103 -9.79 -15.25 -7.12
N THR A 104 -11.10 -15.29 -6.88
CA THR A 104 -11.72 -15.34 -5.55
C THR A 104 -11.85 -16.74 -4.97
N LEU A 105 -11.75 -17.78 -5.80
CA LEU A 105 -11.67 -19.17 -5.35
C LEU A 105 -10.22 -19.49 -4.96
N CYS A 106 -9.89 -19.24 -3.69
CA CYS A 106 -8.79 -19.97 -3.05
C CYS A 106 -9.23 -21.43 -2.85
N PRO A 107 -8.43 -22.44 -3.22
CA PRO A 107 -8.44 -23.71 -2.49
C PRO A 107 -7.93 -23.51 -1.05
#